data_AF-A0A961PQK7-F1
#
_entry.id   AF-A0A961PQK7-F1
#
_cell.length_a   1.000
_cell.length_b   1.000
_cell.length_c   1.000
_cell.angle_alpha   90.00
_cell.angle_beta   90.00
_cell.angle_gamma   90.00
#
_symmetry.space_group_name_H-M   'P 1'
#
loop_
_entity.id
_entity.type
_entity.pdbx_description
1 polymer ?
#
loop_
_entity_poly.entity_id
_entity_poly.type
_entity_poly.pdbx_seq_one_letter_code
_entity_poly.pdbx_strand_id
1 'polypeptide(L)'
;EGGQMPLYQRLPKRGFSKPNRKEFAVVNLGLIQKFVDAGKLDAKATITEDVLVASGLVRRKLDGIRVLAKGDVSAKLTLEVTGASKSAVAAVEKAGGSITLAKAAAAE
;
A
#
# COMPACT_ATOMS: atom_id res chain seq x y z
N GLU A 1 -28.98 28.13 1.22
CA GLU A 1 -28.56 29.40 0.59
C GLU A 1 -29.82 30.24 0.39
N GLY A 2 -30.12 31.20 1.28
CA GLY A 2 -31.45 31.80 1.49
C GLY A 2 -32.12 32.41 0.25
N GLY A 3 -32.76 31.58 -0.58
CA GLY A 3 -33.40 31.97 -1.84
C GLY A 3 -32.53 31.76 -3.09
N GLN A 4 -31.29 31.32 -2.93
CA GLN A 4 -30.38 31.05 -4.04
C GLN A 4 -30.43 29.55 -4.41
N MET A 5 -30.46 29.24 -5.72
CA MET A 5 -30.45 27.85 -6.18
C MET A 5 -29.25 27.09 -5.58
N PRO A 6 -29.49 25.94 -4.92
CA PRO A 6 -28.42 25.21 -4.28
C PRO A 6 -27.30 24.82 -5.25
N LEU A 7 -26.05 24.91 -4.80
CA LEU A 7 -24.86 24.63 -5.62
C LEU A 7 -24.90 23.27 -6.36
N TYR A 8 -25.45 22.23 -5.74
CA TYR A 8 -25.57 20.90 -6.35
C TYR A 8 -26.60 20.81 -7.49
N GLN A 9 -27.52 21.77 -7.59
CA GLN A 9 -28.47 21.89 -8.71
C GLN A 9 -27.88 22.72 -9.86
N ARG A 10 -26.93 23.60 -9.56
CA ARG A 10 -26.25 24.48 -10.52
C ARG A 10 -25.14 23.78 -11.29
N LEU A 11 -24.42 22.87 -10.63
CA LEU A 11 -23.31 22.14 -11.22
C LEU A 11 -23.81 20.84 -11.89
N PRO A 12 -23.29 20.48 -13.08
CA PRO A 12 -23.64 19.22 -13.72
C PRO A 12 -23.11 18.04 -12.89
N LYS A 13 -23.85 16.92 -12.88
CA LYS A 13 -23.37 15.67 -12.28
C LYS A 13 -22.13 15.20 -13.04
N ARG A 14 -21.00 15.07 -12.35
CA ARG A 14 -19.73 14.63 -12.94
C ARG A 14 -19.51 13.15 -12.72
N GLY A 15 -19.60 12.37 -13.80
CA GLY A 15 -19.28 10.95 -13.81
C GLY A 15 -20.10 10.12 -12.81
N PHE A 16 -19.52 9.02 -12.36
CA PHE A 16 -20.08 8.14 -11.34
C PHE A 16 -18.97 7.63 -10.42
N SER A 17 -19.30 7.30 -9.17
CA SER A 17 -18.40 6.58 -8.27
C SER A 17 -18.50 5.07 -8.56
N LYS A 18 -17.37 4.41 -8.86
CA LYS A 18 -17.32 2.95 -9.06
C LYS A 18 -17.76 2.21 -7.78
N PRO A 19 -18.86 1.43 -7.78
CA PRO A 19 -19.38 0.79 -6.56
C PRO A 19 -18.47 -0.31 -6.00
N ASN A 20 -17.80 -1.06 -6.87
CA ASN A 20 -16.91 -2.18 -6.53
C ASN A 20 -15.42 -1.80 -6.66
N ARG A 21 -15.05 -0.65 -6.12
CA ARG A 21 -13.66 -0.21 -6.10
C ARG A 21 -12.88 -1.03 -5.08
N LYS A 22 -11.84 -1.73 -5.53
CA LYS A 22 -10.88 -2.39 -4.63
C LYS A 22 -10.16 -1.37 -3.77
N GLU A 23 -10.11 -1.62 -2.48
CA GLU A 23 -9.40 -0.84 -1.48
C GLU A 23 -8.15 -1.58 -1.06
N PHE A 24 -7.00 -0.93 -1.18
CA PHE A 24 -5.71 -1.49 -0.79
C PHE A 24 -5.21 -0.79 0.45
N ALA A 25 -4.58 -1.55 1.36
CA ALA A 25 -3.85 -0.95 2.45
C ALA A 25 -2.54 -0.38 1.91
N VAL A 26 -2.30 0.91 2.12
CA VAL A 26 -1.15 1.62 1.56
C VAL A 26 -0.03 1.67 2.59
N VAL A 27 1.16 1.23 2.19
CA VAL A 27 2.36 1.25 3.02
C VAL A 27 3.51 1.94 2.28
N ASN A 28 4.31 2.72 3.00
CA ASN A 28 5.47 3.41 2.47
C ASN A 28 6.77 2.72 2.89
N LEU A 29 7.77 2.70 2.02
CA LEU A 29 9.09 2.09 2.29
C LEU A 29 9.76 2.63 3.55
N GLY A 30 9.73 3.95 3.78
CA GLY A 30 10.32 4.54 4.98
C GLY A 30 9.63 4.12 6.29
N LEU A 31 8.36 3.71 6.24
CA LEU A 31 7.68 3.15 7.41
C LEU A 31 8.13 1.71 7.68
N ILE A 32 8.30 0.91 6.62
CA ILE A 32 8.83 -0.45 6.72
C ILE A 32 10.23 -0.40 7.33
N GLN A 33 11.10 0.49 6.85
CA GLN A 33 12.45 0.68 7.39
C GLN A 33 12.42 0.99 8.89
N LYS A 34 11.57 1.92 9.33
CA LYS A 34 11.42 2.24 10.76
C LYS A 34 11.00 1.04 11.61
N PHE A 35 10.16 0.15 11.09
CA PHE A 35 9.73 -1.05 11.80
C PHE A 35 10.83 -2.12 11.85
N VAL A 36 11.66 -2.19 10.80
CA VAL A 36 12.87 -3.01 10.79
C VAL A 36 13.88 -2.50 11.82
N ASP A 37 14.14 -1.19 11.83
CA ASP A 37 15.07 -0.56 12.79
C ASP A 37 14.59 -0.72 14.24
N ALA A 38 13.27 -0.71 14.45
CA ALA A 38 12.65 -0.96 15.75
C ALA A 38 12.59 -2.45 16.15
N GLY A 39 13.12 -3.36 15.32
CA GLY A 39 13.12 -4.81 15.57
C GLY A 39 11.72 -5.46 15.52
N LYS A 40 10.72 -4.74 14.99
CA LYS A 40 9.34 -5.25 14.85
C LYS A 40 9.13 -6.03 13.55
N LEU A 41 10.03 -5.85 12.59
CA LEU A 41 10.08 -6.62 11.35
C LEU A 41 11.49 -7.20 11.20
N ASP A 42 11.56 -8.49 10.89
CA ASP A 42 12.80 -9.15 10.55
C ASP A 42 13.12 -8.93 9.07
N ALA A 43 14.19 -8.19 8.78
CA ALA A 43 14.65 -7.95 7.42
C ALA A 43 15.27 -9.18 6.74
N LYS A 44 15.62 -10.23 7.51
CA LYS A 44 16.19 -11.48 6.96
C LYS A 44 15.11 -12.44 6.47
N ALA A 45 13.89 -12.32 7.00
CA ALA A 45 12.76 -13.14 6.61
C ALA A 45 11.99 -12.51 5.45
N THR A 46 11.22 -13.33 4.73
CA THR A 46 10.25 -12.84 3.75
C THR A 46 9.13 -12.09 4.46
N ILE A 47 9.01 -10.80 4.15
CA ILE A 47 7.98 -9.92 4.70
C ILE A 47 6.73 -10.10 3.83
N THR A 48 5.83 -10.99 4.26
CA THR A 48 4.53 -11.22 3.66
C THR A 48 3.47 -10.24 4.20
N GLU A 49 2.31 -10.17 3.54
CA GLU A 49 1.21 -9.34 4.03
C GLU A 49 0.71 -9.72 5.44
N ASP A 50 0.81 -11.00 5.84
CA ASP A 50 0.45 -11.44 7.19
C ASP A 50 1.42 -10.89 8.23
N VAL A 51 2.72 -10.88 7.92
CA VAL A 51 3.76 -10.32 8.78
C VAL A 51 3.58 -8.81 8.94
N LEU A 52 3.17 -8.11 7.88
CA LEU A 52 2.87 -6.67 7.96
C LEU A 52 1.66 -6.36 8.85
N VAL A 53 0.68 -7.27 8.93
CA VAL A 53 -0.46 -7.13 9.84
C VAL A 53 -0.05 -7.50 11.27
N ALA A 54 0.67 -8.62 11.46
CA ALA A 54 1.12 -9.10 12.77
C ALA A 54 2.07 -8.11 13.46
N SER A 55 2.94 -7.45 12.70
CA SER A 55 3.84 -6.39 13.21
C SER A 55 3.10 -5.12 13.65
N GLY A 56 1.80 -4.99 13.32
CA GLY A 56 1.01 -3.80 13.58
C GLY A 56 1.30 -2.64 12.63
N LEU A 57 2.09 -2.86 11.58
CA LEU A 57 2.36 -1.85 10.56
C LEU A 57 1.08 -1.51 9.78
N VAL A 58 0.26 -2.53 9.52
CA VAL A 58 -1.06 -2.38 8.88
C VAL A 58 -2.12 -3.03 9.76
N ARG A 59 -3.28 -2.39 9.92
CA ARG A 59 -4.38 -2.96 10.72
C ARG A 59 -5.02 -4.20 10.08
N ARG A 60 -5.18 -4.22 8.74
CA ARG A 60 -5.81 -5.29 7.95
C ARG A 60 -5.42 -5.19 6.48
N LYS A 61 -5.45 -6.31 5.75
CA LYS A 61 -5.03 -6.38 4.34
C LYS A 61 -5.96 -5.67 3.34
N LEU A 62 -7.24 -5.48 3.66
CA LEU A 62 -8.27 -5.03 2.70
C LEU A 62 -8.30 -5.96 1.46
N ASP A 63 -8.37 -5.43 0.24
CA ASP A 63 -8.22 -6.21 -1.02
C ASP A 63 -6.74 -6.50 -1.37
N GLY A 64 -5.80 -6.16 -0.49
CA GLY A 64 -4.37 -6.39 -0.61
C GLY A 64 -3.53 -5.20 -0.14
N ILE A 65 -2.22 -5.41 0.01
CA ILE A 65 -1.29 -4.35 0.44
C ILE A 65 -0.56 -3.76 -0.76
N ARG A 66 -0.49 -2.43 -0.83
CA ARG A 66 0.22 -1.69 -1.88
C ARG A 66 1.39 -0.88 -1.31
N VAL A 67 2.60 -1.18 -1.80
CA VAL A 67 3.84 -0.52 -1.36
C VAL A 67 4.19 0.68 -2.25
N LEU A 68 4.46 1.82 -1.62
CA LEU A 68 4.80 3.10 -2.26
C LEU A 68 6.18 3.61 -1.84
N ALA A 69 6.82 4.35 -2.75
CA ALA A 69 8.21 4.81 -2.64
C ALA A 69 8.41 6.09 -1.82
N LYS A 70 7.72 6.25 -0.69
CA LYS A 70 7.93 7.41 0.18
C LYS A 70 8.90 7.07 1.32
N GLY A 71 9.98 7.83 1.41
CA GLY A 71 11.06 7.63 2.37
C GLY A 71 12.08 6.61 1.88
N ASP A 72 13.25 6.61 2.52
CA ASP A 72 14.40 5.80 2.12
C ASP A 72 14.34 4.38 2.69
N VAL A 73 14.92 3.45 1.95
CA VAL A 73 15.14 2.06 2.38
C VAL A 73 16.62 1.73 2.20
N SER A 74 17.25 1.25 3.26
CA SER A 74 18.67 0.87 3.28
C SER A 74 18.84 -0.61 3.61
N ALA A 75 17.86 -1.21 4.28
CA ALA A 75 17.82 -2.64 4.54
C ALA A 75 17.53 -3.42 3.26
N LYS A 76 18.18 -4.57 3.12
CA LYS A 76 17.81 -5.57 2.12
C LYS A 76 16.49 -6.21 2.53
N LEU A 77 15.40 -5.90 1.81
CA LEU A 77 14.07 -6.41 2.10
C LEU A 77 13.61 -7.39 1.03
N THR A 78 13.02 -8.50 1.44
CA THR A 78 12.29 -9.42 0.55
C THR A 78 10.80 -9.28 0.86
N LEU A 79 10.05 -8.63 -0.02
CA LEU A 79 8.64 -8.29 0.18
C LEU A 79 7.74 -9.15 -0.71
N GLU A 80 6.69 -9.73 -0.13
CA GLU A 80 5.61 -10.43 -0.86
C GLU A 80 4.29 -9.71 -0.62
N VAL A 81 3.83 -8.94 -1.61
CA VAL A 81 2.65 -8.06 -1.49
C VAL A 81 1.80 -8.07 -2.75
N THR A 82 0.53 -7.69 -2.63
CA THR A 82 -0.42 -7.66 -3.75
C THR A 82 -0.07 -6.59 -4.80
N GLY A 83 0.57 -5.49 -4.38
CA GLY A 83 0.95 -4.42 -5.30
C GLY A 83 2.15 -3.61 -4.85
N ALA A 84 2.91 -3.11 -5.83
CA ALA A 84 3.97 -2.13 -5.58
C ALA A 84 3.99 -1.07 -6.70
N SER A 85 4.35 0.15 -6.34
CA SER A 85 4.66 1.20 -7.34
C SER A 85 5.99 0.91 -8.03
N LYS A 86 6.13 1.31 -9.30
CA LYS A 86 7.38 1.12 -10.06
C LYS A 86 8.58 1.75 -9.37
N SER A 87 8.41 2.93 -8.78
CA SER A 87 9.44 3.60 -7.99
C SER A 87 9.80 2.84 -6.72
N ALA A 88 8.86 2.12 -6.11
CA ALA A 88 9.13 1.33 -4.91
C ALA A 88 9.95 0.08 -5.23
N VAL A 89 9.61 -0.60 -6.33
CA VAL A 89 10.38 -1.74 -6.84
C VAL A 89 11.83 -1.32 -7.10
N ALA A 90 12.04 -0.24 -7.85
CA ALA A 90 13.37 0.28 -8.15
C ALA A 90 14.16 0.67 -6.88
N ALA A 91 13.51 1.29 -5.89
CA ALA A 91 14.16 1.66 -4.63
C ALA A 91 14.60 0.42 -3.82
N VAL A 92 13.76 -0.62 -3.76
CA VAL A 92 14.08 -1.87 -3.04
C VAL A 92 15.16 -2.67 -3.77
N GLU A 93 15.11 -2.76 -5.09
CA GLU A 93 16.16 -3.40 -5.90
C GLU A 93 17.51 -2.68 -5.74
N LYS A 94 17.51 -1.35 -5.67
CA LYS A 94 18.72 -0.56 -5.40
C LYS A 94 19.32 -0.85 -4.02
N ALA A 95 18.49 -1.16 -3.03
CA ALA A 95 18.92 -1.61 -1.71
C ALA A 95 19.31 -3.10 -1.67
N GLY A 96 19.29 -3.79 -2.82
CA GLY A 96 19.65 -5.21 -2.96
C GLY A 96 18.55 -6.18 -2.52
N GLY A 97 17.33 -5.68 -2.31
CA GLY A 97 16.14 -6.47 -1.98
C GLY A 97 15.36 -6.91 -3.21
N SER A 98 14.20 -7.52 -2.98
CA SER A 98 13.26 -7.94 -4.02
C SER A 98 11.81 -7.75 -3.59
N ILE A 99 10.94 -7.44 -4.55
CA ILE A 99 9.48 -7.40 -4.35
C ILE A 99 8.84 -8.42 -5.29
N THR A 100 8.20 -9.44 -4.71
CA THR A 100 7.38 -10.40 -5.44
C THR A 100 5.93 -9.99 -5.32
N LEU A 101 5.25 -9.85 -6.46
CA LEU A 101 3.82 -9.58 -6.47
C LEU A 101 3.07 -10.89 -6.25
N ALA A 102 2.43 -11.03 -5.09
CA ALA A 102 1.57 -12.17 -4.81
C ALA A 102 0.40 -12.14 -5.80
N LYS A 103 0.17 -13.26 -6.49
CA LYS A 103 -0.99 -13.39 -7.40
C LYS A 103 -2.24 -13.17 -6.57
N ALA A 104 -3.00 -12.12 -6.91
CA ALA A 104 -4.30 -11.89 -6.29
C ALA A 104 -5.14 -13.17 -6.41
N ALA A 105 -5.61 -13.71 -5.29
CA ALA A 105 -6.63 -14.76 -5.33
C ALA A 105 -7.78 -14.21 -6.17
N ALA A 106 -8.10 -14.90 -7.27
CA ALA A 106 -9.22 -14.55 -8.12
C ALA A 106 -10.48 -14.60 -7.25
N ALA A 107 -11.05 -13.44 -6.94
CA ALA A 107 -12.36 -13.37 -6.31
C ALA A 107 -13.40 -13.61 -7.41
N GLU A 108 -14.10 -14.74 -7.28
CA GLU A 108 -15.37 -15.06 -7.94
C GLU A 108 -16.47 -14.06 -7.53
#